data_AF-A0A386REH2-F1
#
_entry.id   AF-A0A386REH2-F1
#
_cell.length_a   1.000
_cell.length_b   1.000
_cell.length_c   1.000
_cell.angle_alpha   90.00
_cell.angle_beta   90.00
_cell.angle_gamma   90.00
#
_symmetry.space_group_name_H-M   'P 1'
#
loop_
_entity.id
_entity.type
_entity.pdbx_description
1 polymer ?
#
loop_
_entity_poly.entity_id
_entity_poly.type
_entity_poly.pdbx_seq_one_letter_code
_entity_poly.pdbx_strand_id
1 'polypeptide(L)'
;MSSGRPRRSTSAQSRPRGGLWPNQRGLDQALKAGLTAKYVMFDTWFSNPHQIVQISQRGLNVIAMVKKSSKITYEFEEKRMNVKQIFNACKKRRGRSRYLLSVPVKVGDGAQIDARIVCVRNRSNRKDWIALICTDMTIDEN
;
A
#
# COMPACT_ATOMS: atom_id res chain seq x y z
N MET A 1 -18.73 45.15 6.79
CA MET A 1 -18.36 44.54 5.50
C MET A 1 -16.98 43.90 5.66
N SER A 2 -16.90 42.58 5.80
CA SER A 2 -15.65 41.86 6.09
C SER A 2 -15.12 41.17 4.83
N SER A 3 -13.89 41.50 4.43
CA SER A 3 -13.23 41.01 3.23
C SER A 3 -12.64 39.60 3.44
N GLY A 4 -13.34 38.59 2.91
CA GLY A 4 -12.84 37.20 2.88
C GLY A 4 -11.73 37.02 1.84
N ARG A 5 -10.57 36.48 2.25
CA ARG A 5 -9.48 36.10 1.34
C ARG A 5 -9.91 34.97 0.38
N PRO A 6 -9.49 34.95 -0.89
CA PRO A 6 -9.86 33.89 -1.82
C PRO A 6 -9.24 32.55 -1.42
N ARG A 7 -10.03 31.48 -1.48
CA ARG A 7 -9.52 30.10 -1.36
C ARG A 7 -8.62 29.79 -2.55
N ARG A 8 -7.37 29.43 -2.26
CA ARG A 8 -6.34 29.01 -3.23
C ARG A 8 -6.89 27.86 -4.08
N SER A 9 -6.98 28.04 -5.40
CA SER A 9 -7.37 27.00 -6.34
C SER A 9 -6.30 25.91 -6.35
N THR A 10 -6.65 24.72 -5.86
CA THR A 10 -5.80 23.55 -6.02
C THR A 10 -5.82 23.16 -7.49
N SER A 11 -4.69 23.30 -8.17
CA SER A 11 -4.47 22.80 -9.52
C SER A 11 -4.59 21.28 -9.51
N ALA A 12 -5.81 20.78 -9.71
CA ALA A 12 -6.04 19.38 -10.06
C ALA A 12 -5.42 19.17 -11.46
N GLN A 13 -4.16 18.73 -11.49
CA GLN A 13 -3.51 18.30 -12.73
C GLN A 13 -4.37 17.19 -13.35
N SER A 14 -4.84 17.43 -14.56
CA SER A 14 -5.66 16.50 -15.33
C SER A 14 -4.89 15.21 -15.63
N ARG A 15 -5.55 14.07 -15.46
CA ARG A 15 -5.03 12.74 -15.79
C ARG A 15 -4.70 12.64 -17.30
N PRO A 16 -3.48 12.26 -17.70
CA PRO A 16 -3.22 11.91 -19.09
C PRO A 16 -3.92 10.59 -19.43
N ARG A 17 -4.57 10.54 -20.60
CA ARG A 17 -5.03 9.27 -21.19
C ARG A 17 -3.80 8.58 -21.81
N GLY A 18 -3.42 7.42 -21.29
CA GLY A 18 -2.53 6.48 -22.00
C GLY A 18 -1.02 6.57 -21.75
N GLY A 19 -0.53 6.95 -20.57
CA GLY A 19 0.91 6.97 -20.27
C GLY A 19 1.22 6.45 -18.86
N LEU A 20 2.38 5.80 -18.71
CA LEU A 20 3.00 5.41 -17.44
C LEU A 20 2.81 6.51 -16.39
N TRP A 21 2.35 6.15 -15.18
CA TRP A 21 2.17 7.10 -14.09
C TRP A 21 3.49 7.85 -13.80
N PRO A 22 3.48 9.19 -13.68
CA PRO A 22 4.70 10.02 -13.58
C PRO A 22 5.47 9.89 -12.24
N ASN A 23 5.21 8.86 -11.44
CA ASN A 23 5.48 8.87 -10.01
C ASN A 23 6.75 8.09 -9.60
N GLN A 24 7.47 7.48 -10.53
CA GLN A 24 8.68 6.68 -10.22
C GLN A 24 10.00 7.37 -10.63
N ARG A 25 9.95 8.56 -11.25
CA ARG A 25 11.14 9.31 -11.67
C ARG A 25 12.11 9.57 -10.52
N GLY A 26 11.61 9.93 -9.34
CA GLY A 26 12.45 10.18 -8.17
C GLY A 26 13.19 8.94 -7.68
N LEU A 27 12.53 7.77 -7.73
CA LEU A 27 13.16 6.49 -7.38
C LEU A 27 14.26 6.14 -8.39
N ASP A 28 13.98 6.27 -9.69
CA ASP A 28 14.96 6.00 -10.74
C ASP A 28 16.17 6.92 -10.66
N GLN A 29 15.96 8.20 -10.34
CA GLN A 29 17.04 9.17 -10.14
C GLN A 29 17.88 8.85 -8.92
N ALA A 30 17.26 8.48 -7.80
CA ALA A 30 17.98 8.10 -6.58
C ALA A 30 18.85 6.85 -6.80
N LEU A 31 18.30 5.82 -7.45
CA LEU A 31 19.06 4.61 -7.80
C LEU A 31 20.21 4.92 -8.76
N LYS A 32 19.99 5.77 -9.78
CA LYS A 32 21.04 6.23 -10.70
C LYS A 32 22.12 7.08 -10.01
N ALA A 33 21.76 7.81 -8.96
CA ALA A 33 22.71 8.55 -8.13
C ALA A 33 23.51 7.64 -7.18
N GLY A 34 23.35 6.31 -7.27
CA GLY A 34 24.07 5.33 -6.47
C GLY A 34 23.49 5.12 -5.07
N LEU A 35 22.30 5.68 -4.77
CA LEU A 35 21.64 5.45 -3.49
C LEU A 35 21.02 4.06 -3.46
N THR A 36 21.48 3.23 -2.55
CA THR A 36 20.93 1.88 -2.31
C THR A 36 19.97 1.91 -1.13
N ALA A 37 18.81 1.27 -1.25
CA ALA A 37 17.88 1.06 -0.15
C ALA A 37 17.43 -0.40 -0.14
N LYS A 38 17.20 -0.96 1.05
CA LYS A 38 16.57 -2.29 1.16
C LYS A 38 15.05 -2.21 1.02
N TYR A 39 14.46 -1.13 1.52
CA TYR A 39 13.01 -0.91 1.52
C TYR A 39 12.67 0.45 0.91
N VAL A 40 11.55 0.48 0.20
CA VAL A 40 10.88 1.71 -0.20
C VAL A 40 9.55 1.79 0.53
N MET A 41 9.31 2.91 1.20
CA MET A 41 8.08 3.13 1.95
C MET A 41 7.13 4.07 1.21
N PHE A 42 5.87 3.67 1.06
CA PHE A 42 4.83 4.45 0.41
C PHE A 42 3.62 4.72 1.29
N ASP A 43 2.96 5.84 1.04
CA ASP A 43 1.64 6.13 1.59
C ASP A 43 0.53 5.42 0.78
N THR A 44 -0.73 5.68 1.15
CA THR A 44 -1.89 5.05 0.51
C THR A 44 -2.08 5.43 -0.96
N TRP A 45 -1.49 6.54 -1.41
CA TRP A 45 -1.70 7.07 -2.75
C TRP A 45 -0.81 6.36 -3.78
N PHE A 46 0.27 5.70 -3.35
CA PHE A 46 1.20 4.93 -4.19
C PHE A 46 1.13 3.41 -3.96
N SER A 47 0.06 2.91 -3.31
CA SER A 47 -0.10 1.49 -2.99
C SER A 47 -0.83 0.69 -4.08
N ASN A 48 -0.70 1.08 -5.35
CA ASN A 48 -1.35 0.36 -6.46
C ASN A 48 -0.62 -0.98 -6.69
N PRO A 49 -1.31 -2.13 -6.78
CA PRO A 49 -0.68 -3.44 -7.04
C PRO A 49 0.37 -3.43 -8.16
N HIS A 50 0.07 -2.76 -9.28
CA HIS A 50 1.02 -2.67 -10.40
C HIS A 50 2.34 -1.97 -10.02
N GLN A 51 2.29 -0.92 -9.20
CA GLN A 51 3.49 -0.20 -8.78
C GLN A 51 4.31 -1.03 -7.79
N ILE A 52 3.63 -1.74 -6.88
CA ILE A 52 4.28 -2.64 -5.92
C ILE A 52 5.07 -3.72 -6.66
N VAL A 53 4.44 -4.36 -7.68
CA VAL A 53 5.10 -5.36 -8.54
C VAL A 53 6.31 -4.78 -9.25
N GLN A 54 6.18 -3.60 -9.89
CA GLN A 54 7.29 -2.97 -10.61
C GLN A 54 8.50 -2.65 -9.73
N ILE A 55 8.27 -2.24 -8.48
CA ILE A 55 9.37 -1.89 -7.56
C ILE A 55 10.02 -3.16 -7.01
N SER A 56 9.22 -4.18 -6.70
CA SER A 56 9.73 -5.50 -6.31
C SER A 56 10.58 -6.13 -7.41
N GLN A 57 10.20 -5.99 -8.68
CA GLN A 57 10.99 -6.46 -9.83
C GLN A 57 12.34 -5.75 -9.98
N ARG A 58 12.53 -4.58 -9.36
CA ARG A 58 13.80 -3.86 -9.32
C ARG A 58 14.70 -4.31 -8.16
N GLY A 59 14.31 -5.33 -7.40
CA GLY A 59 15.07 -5.86 -6.27
C GLY A 59 14.89 -5.07 -4.97
N LEU A 60 13.87 -4.22 -4.87
CA LEU A 60 13.57 -3.42 -3.68
C LEU A 60 12.34 -3.97 -2.97
N ASN A 61 12.40 -4.09 -1.64
CA ASN A 61 11.23 -4.44 -0.86
C ASN A 61 10.31 -3.22 -0.69
N VAL A 62 9.00 -3.44 -0.76
CA VAL A 62 8.01 -2.38 -0.64
C VAL A 62 7.26 -2.53 0.68
N ILE A 63 7.17 -1.44 1.43
CA ILE A 63 6.25 -1.31 2.57
C ILE A 63 5.29 -0.16 2.27
N ALA A 64 4.00 -0.44 2.15
CA ALA A 64 3.02 0.60 1.79
C ALA A 64 1.76 0.52 2.63
N MET A 65 1.13 1.67 2.88
CA MET A 65 -0.21 1.69 3.43
C MET A 65 -1.24 1.29 2.37
N VAL A 66 -2.17 0.39 2.70
CA VAL A 66 -3.15 -0.13 1.74
C VAL A 66 -4.45 0.67 1.81
N LYS A 67 -4.92 1.12 0.64
CA LYS A 67 -6.25 1.72 0.52
C LYS A 67 -7.34 0.66 0.68
N LYS A 68 -8.26 0.87 1.63
CA LYS A 68 -9.46 0.03 1.82
C LYS A 68 -10.51 0.29 0.72
N SER A 69 -10.20 -0.14 -0.51
CA SER A 69 -11.05 0.00 -1.70
C SER A 69 -11.57 -1.35 -2.14
N SER A 70 -12.81 -1.41 -2.64
CA SER A 70 -13.34 -2.62 -3.30
C SER A 70 -12.68 -2.89 -4.65
N LYS A 71 -12.06 -1.87 -5.26
CA LYS A 71 -11.40 -1.97 -6.57
C LYS A 71 -10.02 -2.62 -6.54
N ILE A 72 -9.42 -2.72 -5.35
CA ILE A 72 -8.08 -3.30 -5.18
C ILE A 72 -8.27 -4.65 -4.53
N THR A 73 -7.86 -5.69 -5.24
CA THR A 73 -7.96 -7.09 -4.80
C THR A 73 -6.58 -7.71 -4.72
N TYR A 74 -6.49 -8.74 -3.89
CA TYR A 74 -5.31 -9.53 -3.61
C TYR A 74 -5.71 -11.00 -3.71
N GLU A 75 -4.78 -11.86 -4.10
CA GLU A 75 -5.00 -13.29 -4.02
C GLU A 75 -4.71 -13.75 -2.59
N PHE A 76 -5.73 -14.30 -1.95
CA PHE A 76 -5.67 -14.85 -0.60
C PHE A 76 -6.43 -16.18 -0.61
N GLU A 77 -5.77 -17.27 -0.21
CA GLU A 77 -6.33 -18.63 -0.25
C GLU A 77 -7.00 -18.95 -1.61
N GLU A 78 -6.27 -18.70 -2.70
CA GLU A 78 -6.69 -18.94 -4.10
C GLU A 78 -7.90 -18.12 -4.55
N LYS A 79 -8.36 -17.15 -3.74
CA LYS A 79 -9.49 -16.28 -4.04
C LYS A 79 -9.04 -14.83 -4.17
N ARG A 80 -9.60 -14.11 -5.14
CA ARG A 80 -9.40 -12.66 -5.23
C ARG A 80 -10.32 -11.93 -4.27
N MET A 81 -9.73 -11.30 -3.26
CA MET A 81 -10.44 -10.59 -2.20
C MET A 81 -9.85 -9.20 -1.98
N ASN A 82 -10.69 -8.23 -1.65
CA ASN A 82 -10.20 -6.94 -1.18
C ASN A 82 -9.77 -7.02 0.30
N VAL A 83 -9.00 -6.02 0.75
CA VAL A 83 -8.45 -6.01 2.11
C VAL A 83 -9.52 -6.08 3.21
N LYS A 84 -10.74 -5.56 2.98
CA LYS A 84 -11.83 -5.64 3.97
C LYS A 84 -12.38 -7.07 4.07
N GLN A 85 -12.52 -7.76 2.94
CA GLN A 85 -12.96 -9.15 2.88
C GLN A 85 -11.95 -10.06 3.59
N ILE A 86 -10.66 -9.91 3.27
CA ILE A 86 -9.56 -10.62 3.93
C ILE A 86 -9.59 -10.36 5.43
N PHE A 87 -9.65 -9.08 5.83
CA PHE A 87 -9.73 -8.72 7.23
C PHE A 87 -10.93 -9.39 7.93
N ASN A 88 -12.10 -9.45 7.28
CA ASN A 88 -13.30 -10.07 7.88
C ASN A 88 -13.20 -11.59 7.97
N ALA A 89 -12.62 -12.25 6.96
CA ALA A 89 -12.48 -13.71 6.91
C ALA A 89 -11.53 -14.25 7.99
N CYS A 90 -10.46 -13.52 8.31
CA CYS A 90 -9.45 -14.01 9.24
C CYS A 90 -9.79 -13.73 10.71
N LYS A 91 -9.31 -14.61 11.61
CA LYS A 91 -9.36 -14.41 13.06
C LYS A 91 -8.27 -13.41 13.49
N LYS A 92 -8.64 -12.43 14.31
CA LYS A 92 -7.74 -11.37 14.78
C LYS A 92 -7.09 -11.78 16.10
N ARG A 93 -5.91 -11.22 16.40
CA ARG A 93 -5.27 -11.36 17.72
C ARG A 93 -6.20 -10.84 18.82
N ARG A 94 -6.28 -11.58 19.93
CA ARG A 94 -7.14 -11.26 21.08
C ARG A 94 -6.60 -10.07 21.90
N GLY A 95 -7.47 -9.48 22.72
CA GLY A 95 -7.10 -8.44 23.68
C GLY A 95 -6.80 -7.07 23.04
N ARG A 96 -5.93 -6.29 23.70
CA ARG A 96 -5.58 -4.91 23.32
C ARG A 96 -4.38 -4.81 22.38
N SER A 97 -4.03 -5.90 21.69
CA SER A 97 -2.91 -5.91 20.75
C SER A 97 -3.05 -4.79 19.71
N ARG A 98 -1.99 -4.00 19.51
CA ARG A 98 -1.93 -3.00 18.42
C ARG A 98 -1.94 -3.68 17.05
N TYR A 99 -1.37 -4.88 17.00
CA TYR A 99 -1.31 -5.76 15.84
C TYR A 99 -2.54 -6.66 15.78
N LEU A 100 -3.33 -6.58 14.71
CA LEU A 100 -4.60 -7.30 14.60
C LEU A 100 -4.49 -8.58 13.78
N LEU A 101 -3.83 -8.51 12.63
CA LEU A 101 -3.80 -9.59 11.64
C LEU A 101 -2.55 -9.48 10.79
N SER A 102 -2.03 -10.64 10.41
CA SER A 102 -1.05 -10.82 9.36
C SER A 102 -1.50 -11.93 8.45
N VAL A 103 -1.39 -11.73 7.15
CA VAL A 103 -1.64 -12.80 6.20
C VAL A 103 -0.72 -12.69 4.99
N PRO A 104 -0.17 -13.82 4.51
CA PRO A 104 0.45 -13.86 3.20
C PRO A 104 -0.63 -13.68 2.12
N VAL A 105 -0.30 -12.93 1.07
CA VAL A 105 -1.14 -12.67 -0.10
C VAL A 105 -0.27 -12.61 -1.33
N LYS A 106 -0.87 -12.75 -2.52
CA LYS A 106 -0.21 -12.35 -3.77
C LYS A 106 -0.78 -11.06 -4.31
N VAL A 107 0.11 -10.25 -4.87
CA VAL A 107 -0.19 -8.93 -5.44
C VAL A 107 0.09 -8.95 -6.94
N GLY A 108 -0.85 -8.47 -7.74
CA GLY A 108 -0.72 -8.34 -9.20
C GLY A 108 -1.76 -9.15 -9.96
N ASP A 109 -2.08 -8.67 -11.17
CA ASP A 109 -3.09 -9.28 -12.05
C ASP A 109 -2.48 -10.19 -13.14
N GLY A 110 -1.17 -10.41 -13.11
CA GLY A 110 -0.42 -11.26 -14.03
C GLY A 110 0.89 -11.74 -13.41
N ALA A 111 1.97 -10.94 -13.51
CA ALA A 111 3.19 -11.18 -12.74
C ALA A 111 2.92 -10.95 -11.24
N GLN A 112 2.60 -12.01 -10.54
CA GLN A 112 2.29 -11.98 -9.12
C GLN A 112 3.58 -12.01 -8.29
N ILE A 113 3.58 -11.24 -7.21
CA ILE A 113 4.61 -11.32 -6.19
C ILE A 113 3.97 -11.70 -4.85
N ASP A 114 4.71 -12.42 -4.03
CA ASP A 114 4.33 -12.66 -2.65
C ASP A 114 4.47 -11.39 -1.82
N ALA A 115 3.49 -11.17 -0.97
CA ALA A 115 3.49 -10.08 0.00
C ALA A 115 2.73 -10.50 1.25
N ARG A 116 2.79 -9.66 2.27
CA ARG A 116 2.09 -9.83 3.54
C ARG A 116 1.26 -8.60 3.81
N ILE A 117 -0.04 -8.80 4.03
CA ILE A 117 -0.91 -7.75 4.54
C ILE A 117 -0.88 -7.80 6.06
N VAL A 118 -0.55 -6.67 6.67
CA VAL A 118 -0.53 -6.46 8.12
C VAL A 118 -1.60 -5.45 8.49
N CYS A 119 -2.55 -5.84 9.34
CA CYS A 119 -3.58 -4.95 9.85
C CYS A 119 -3.28 -4.56 11.30
N VAL A 120 -3.34 -3.26 11.59
CA VAL A 120 -3.08 -2.68 12.90
C VAL A 120 -4.24 -1.81 13.37
N ARG A 121 -4.37 -1.60 14.67
CA ARG A 121 -5.35 -0.67 15.24
C ARG A 121 -5.01 0.76 14.84
N ASN A 122 -6.02 1.52 14.41
CA ASN A 122 -5.83 2.94 14.17
C ASN A 122 -5.74 3.66 15.52
N ARG A 123 -4.60 4.33 15.77
CA ARG A 123 -4.36 5.10 17.00
C ARG A 123 -5.34 6.26 17.16
N SER A 124 -5.66 6.93 16.04
CA SER A 124 -6.51 8.13 16.01
C SER A 124 -7.99 7.79 16.07
N ASN A 125 -8.40 6.63 15.55
CA ASN A 125 -9.78 6.16 15.60
C ASN A 125 -9.84 4.68 15.99
N ARG A 126 -10.10 4.38 17.27
CA ARG A 126 -10.09 3.01 17.79
C ARG A 126 -11.17 2.08 17.21
N LYS A 127 -12.19 2.62 16.55
CA LYS A 127 -13.21 1.84 15.82
C LYS A 127 -12.74 1.42 14.42
N ASP A 128 -11.63 1.99 13.96
CA ASP A 128 -11.04 1.72 12.65
C ASP A 128 -9.68 1.00 12.78
N TRP A 129 -9.20 0.48 11.67
CA TRP A 129 -7.91 -0.19 11.53
C TRP A 129 -7.14 0.35 10.34
N ILE A 130 -5.85 0.06 10.22
CA ILE A 130 -5.02 0.43 9.07
C ILE A 130 -4.44 -0.86 8.52
N ALA A 131 -4.36 -0.99 7.19
CA ALA A 131 -3.61 -2.06 6.56
C ALA A 131 -2.31 -1.52 5.97
N LEU A 132 -1.27 -2.31 6.12
CA LEU A 132 0.02 -2.17 5.48
C LEU A 132 0.23 -3.41 4.60
N ILE A 133 1.04 -3.26 3.55
CA ILE A 133 1.53 -4.37 2.75
C ILE A 133 3.05 -4.34 2.72
N CYS A 134 3.66 -5.52 2.87
CA CYS A 134 5.10 -5.71 2.84
C CYS A 134 5.43 -6.81 1.83
N THR A 135 6.37 -6.58 0.89
CA THR A 135 6.81 -7.63 -0.05
C THR A 135 7.94 -8.48 0.49
N ASP A 136 8.54 -8.07 1.61
CA ASP A 136 9.54 -8.89 2.29
C ASP A 136 8.86 -9.95 3.15
N MET A 137 8.92 -11.19 2.66
CA MET A 137 8.31 -12.34 3.33
C MET A 137 9.17 -12.92 4.46
N THR A 138 10.44 -12.52 4.56
CA THR A 138 11.38 -12.98 5.58
C THR A 138 11.14 -12.35 6.95
N ILE A 139 10.46 -11.20 6.99
CA ILE A 139 10.08 -10.52 8.23
C ILE A 139 8.98 -11.33 8.93
N ASP A 140 9.28 -11.81 10.13
CA ASP A 140 8.33 -12.49 11.00
C ASP A 140 7.68 -11.51 12.01
N GLU A 141 6.76 -12.04 12.82
CA GLU A 141 5.95 -11.26 13.77
C GLU A 141 6.35 -11.50 15.23
N ASN A 142 7.48 -12.16 15.47
CA ASN A 142 7.93 -12.61 16.78
C ASN A 142 9.08 -11.77 17.32
#